data_AF-A0A6L7AC09-F1
#
_entry.id   AF-A0A6L7AC09-F1
#
_cell.length_a   1.000
_cell.length_b   1.000
_cell.length_c   1.000
_cell.angle_alpha   90.00
_cell.angle_beta   90.00
_cell.angle_gamma   90.00
#
_symmetry.space_group_name_H-M   'P 1'
#
loop_
_entity.id
_entity.type
_entity.pdbx_description
1 polymer ?
#
loop_
_entity_poly.entity_id
_entity_poly.type
_entity_poly.pdbx_seq_one_letter_code
_entity_poly.pdbx_strand_id
1 'polypeptide(L)'
;MRLNEQLTDIVEFDGHQYELNMSFDNVLTLFDMLADDELTESEKLNGAIILLIGHDIEVDWQTKQDIFEAVFKQAINNTSDDDVSYDLAGNPMPNTPSEQEKDFDLKQDADLIFASFLFDYKIDLFEQQGKMHWKKFIALLNNLSSETPLSRIREIRNYQPSKHDSAEYKEKMQKLKRRVALREEGDYG
;
A
#
# COMPACT_ATOMS: atom_id res chain seq x y z
N MET A 1 6.98 7.78 -11.48
CA MET A 1 6.97 9.20 -11.04
C MET A 1 8.06 9.97 -11.77
N ARG A 2 7.76 11.13 -12.36
CA ARG A 2 8.76 12.02 -12.98
C ARG A 2 9.03 13.21 -12.07
N LEU A 3 10.30 13.54 -11.82
CA LEU A 3 10.69 14.57 -10.85
C LEU A 3 10.41 16.00 -11.32
N ASN A 4 10.22 16.20 -12.63
CA ASN A 4 9.91 17.48 -13.26
C ASN A 4 8.40 17.71 -13.46
N GLU A 5 7.55 16.82 -12.95
CA GLU A 5 6.10 16.92 -12.99
C GLU A 5 5.57 17.08 -11.56
N GLN A 6 4.54 17.91 -11.38
CA GLN A 6 3.82 17.93 -10.10
C GLN A 6 3.01 16.65 -9.97
N LEU A 7 2.87 16.14 -8.75
CA LEU A 7 1.86 15.13 -8.47
C LEU A 7 0.51 15.85 -8.55
N THR A 8 -0.14 15.76 -9.71
CA THR A 8 -1.45 16.37 -9.93
C THR A 8 -2.51 15.41 -9.42
N ASP A 9 -3.01 15.71 -8.24
CA ASP A 9 -4.10 14.99 -7.59
C ASP A 9 -5.44 15.61 -7.98
N ILE A 10 -5.60 15.97 -9.26
CA ILE A 10 -6.82 16.58 -9.78
C ILE A 10 -7.47 15.60 -10.74
N VAL A 11 -8.74 15.28 -10.48
CA VAL A 11 -9.58 14.52 -11.40
C VAL A 11 -10.66 15.46 -11.95
N GLU A 12 -10.80 15.45 -13.27
CA GLU A 12 -11.86 16.18 -13.96
C GLU A 12 -13.01 15.24 -14.28
N PHE A 13 -14.20 15.58 -13.79
CA PHE A 13 -15.42 14.81 -14.05
C PHE A 13 -16.61 15.75 -14.19
N ASP A 14 -17.40 15.57 -15.25
CA ASP A 14 -18.56 16.42 -15.60
C ASP A 14 -18.26 17.93 -15.64
N GLY A 15 -17.06 18.31 -16.08
CA GLY A 15 -16.59 19.70 -16.12
C GLY A 15 -16.24 20.31 -14.75
N HIS A 16 -16.30 19.52 -13.68
CA HIS A 16 -15.82 19.87 -12.34
C HIS A 16 -14.44 19.26 -12.10
N GLN A 17 -13.59 20.01 -11.39
CA GLN A 17 -12.27 19.54 -10.96
C GLN A 17 -12.30 19.24 -9.46
N TYR A 18 -11.88 18.04 -9.10
CA TYR A 18 -11.81 17.55 -7.73
C TYR A 18 -10.34 17.38 -7.34
N GLU A 19 -9.90 18.10 -6.31
CA GLU A 19 -8.60 17.90 -5.70
C GLU A 19 -8.67 16.73 -4.70
N LEU A 20 -7.79 15.75 -4.87
CA LEU A 20 -7.78 14.52 -4.10
C LEU A 20 -6.81 14.61 -2.93
N ASN A 21 -7.24 14.13 -1.77
CA ASN A 21 -6.37 13.90 -0.64
C ASN A 21 -5.63 12.57 -0.82
N MET A 22 -4.47 12.63 -1.49
CA MET A 22 -3.59 11.47 -1.70
C MET A 22 -2.54 11.29 -0.59
N SER A 23 -2.77 11.81 0.62
CA SER A 23 -1.89 11.50 1.76
C SER A 23 -1.89 10.01 2.06
N PHE A 24 -0.74 9.46 2.45
CA PHE A 24 -0.56 8.01 2.56
C PHE A 24 -1.51 7.39 3.59
N ASP A 25 -1.73 8.07 4.71
CA ASP A 25 -2.63 7.66 5.78
C ASP A 25 -4.10 7.68 5.35
N ASN A 26 -4.49 8.64 4.50
CA ASN A 26 -5.83 8.65 3.92
C ASN A 26 -6.03 7.46 2.95
N VAL A 27 -5.01 7.13 2.16
CA VAL A 27 -5.04 5.96 1.27
C VAL A 27 -5.03 4.64 2.06
N LEU A 28 -4.28 4.54 3.16
CA LEU A 28 -4.36 3.37 4.05
C LEU A 28 -5.76 3.23 4.67
N THR A 29 -6.38 4.33 5.08
CA THR A 29 -7.76 4.35 5.59
C THR A 29 -8.76 3.89 4.53
N LEU A 30 -8.56 4.31 3.28
CA LEU A 30 -9.36 3.85 2.15
C LEU A 30 -9.26 2.32 1.99
N PHE A 31 -8.05 1.75 2.03
CA PHE A 31 -7.85 0.31 1.93
C PHE A 31 -8.53 -0.46 3.08
N ASP A 32 -8.31 -0.05 4.33
CA ASP A 32 -8.98 -0.67 5.49
C ASP A 32 -10.51 -0.66 5.34
N MET A 33 -11.11 0.43 4.86
CA MET A 33 -12.55 0.53 4.62
C MET A 33 -13.02 -0.36 3.45
N LEU A 34 -12.25 -0.45 2.37
CA LEU A 34 -12.60 -1.33 1.23
C LEU A 34 -12.53 -2.83 1.62
N ALA A 35 -11.64 -3.18 2.53
CA ALA A 35 -11.48 -4.52 3.07
C ALA A 35 -12.53 -4.89 4.15
N ASP A 36 -13.33 -3.95 4.63
CA ASP A 36 -14.29 -4.18 5.71
C ASP A 36 -15.55 -4.90 5.19
N ASP A 37 -15.72 -6.18 5.57
CA ASP A 37 -16.87 -7.00 5.18
C ASP A 37 -18.18 -6.60 5.90
N GLU A 38 -18.12 -5.74 6.93
CA GLU A 38 -19.32 -5.20 7.58
C GLU A 38 -19.95 -4.05 6.79
N LEU A 39 -19.20 -3.42 5.88
CA LEU A 39 -19.68 -2.34 5.03
C LEU A 39 -20.27 -2.87 3.73
N THR A 40 -21.43 -2.35 3.35
CA THR A 40 -22.01 -2.58 2.03
C THR A 40 -21.18 -1.89 0.95
N GLU A 41 -21.27 -2.37 -0.29
CA GLU A 41 -20.66 -1.70 -1.45
C GLU A 41 -21.06 -0.22 -1.54
N SER A 42 -22.29 0.11 -1.13
CA SER A 42 -22.79 1.49 -1.10
C SER A 42 -22.12 2.37 -0.07
N GLU A 43 -21.89 1.84 1.12
CA GLU A 43 -21.13 2.53 2.16
C GLU A 43 -19.66 2.69 1.76
N LYS A 44 -19.05 1.65 1.19
CA LYS A 44 -17.67 1.70 0.69
C LYS A 44 -17.49 2.76 -0.40
N LEU A 45 -18.38 2.80 -1.40
CA LEU A 45 -18.27 3.77 -2.48
C LEU A 45 -18.43 5.21 -1.98
N ASN A 46 -19.45 5.48 -1.16
CA ASN A 46 -19.65 6.81 -0.59
C ASN A 46 -18.49 7.22 0.34
N GLY A 47 -18.02 6.30 1.18
CA GLY A 47 -16.87 6.53 2.05
C GLY A 47 -15.60 6.81 1.26
N ALA A 48 -15.37 6.11 0.15
CA ALA A 48 -14.19 6.32 -0.69
C ALA A 48 -14.17 7.70 -1.33
N ILE A 49 -15.32 8.17 -1.83
CA ILE A 49 -15.49 9.52 -2.34
C ILE A 49 -15.22 10.55 -1.25
N ILE A 50 -15.81 10.39 -0.06
CA ILE A 50 -15.60 11.31 1.06
C ILE A 50 -14.14 11.34 1.50
N LEU A 51 -13.46 10.19 1.60
CA LEU A 51 -12.05 10.14 1.98
C LEU A 51 -11.16 10.83 0.95
N LEU A 52 -11.36 10.53 -0.34
CA LEU A 52 -10.49 11.03 -1.40
C LEU A 52 -10.78 12.49 -1.75
N ILE A 53 -12.03 12.94 -1.73
CA ILE A 53 -12.45 14.27 -2.20
C ILE A 53 -12.77 15.22 -1.02
N GLY A 54 -12.90 14.68 0.19
CA GLY A 54 -13.17 15.43 1.42
C GLY A 54 -14.65 15.76 1.65
N HIS A 55 -15.53 15.42 0.71
CA HIS A 55 -16.98 15.62 0.80
C HIS A 55 -17.72 14.64 -0.11
N ASP A 56 -19.01 14.46 0.16
CA ASP A 56 -19.88 13.68 -0.73
C ASP A 56 -20.21 14.50 -1.99
N ILE A 57 -20.38 13.80 -3.12
CA ILE A 57 -20.78 14.39 -4.40
C ILE A 57 -22.22 13.97 -4.67
N GLU A 58 -23.11 14.94 -4.93
CA GLU A 58 -24.52 14.69 -5.26
C GLU A 58 -24.69 14.26 -6.72
N VAL A 59 -24.29 13.03 -7.02
CA VAL A 59 -24.43 12.38 -8.32
C VAL A 59 -25.04 10.98 -8.16
N ASP A 60 -25.53 10.41 -9.26
CA ASP A 60 -26.09 9.06 -9.24
C ASP A 60 -25.02 8.00 -8.93
N TRP A 61 -25.48 6.81 -8.56
CA TRP A 61 -24.62 5.70 -8.17
C TRP A 61 -23.58 5.33 -9.23
N GLN A 62 -23.99 5.24 -10.49
CA GLN A 62 -23.08 4.86 -11.58
C GLN A 62 -22.00 5.92 -11.75
N THR A 63 -22.40 7.18 -11.68
CA THR A 63 -21.46 8.30 -11.72
C THR A 63 -20.45 8.28 -10.57
N LYS A 64 -20.88 8.00 -9.33
CA LYS A 64 -19.93 7.83 -8.19
C LYS A 64 -18.94 6.71 -8.46
N GLN A 65 -19.41 5.60 -9.03
CA GLN A 65 -18.57 4.46 -9.36
C GLN A 65 -17.53 4.83 -10.41
N ASP A 66 -17.94 5.52 -11.48
CA ASP A 66 -17.03 5.97 -12.55
C ASP A 66 -15.96 6.95 -12.00
N ILE A 67 -16.34 7.86 -11.10
CA ILE A 67 -15.40 8.75 -10.41
C ILE A 67 -14.42 7.95 -9.56
N PHE A 68 -14.92 7.03 -8.73
CA PHE A 68 -14.06 6.20 -7.89
C PHE A 68 -13.09 5.36 -8.72
N GLU A 69 -13.55 4.70 -9.78
CA GLU A 69 -12.69 3.92 -10.68
C GLU A 69 -11.62 4.79 -11.35
N ALA A 70 -12.00 5.98 -11.83
CA ALA A 70 -11.05 6.92 -12.43
C ALA A 70 -9.99 7.39 -11.43
N VAL A 71 -10.42 7.79 -10.23
CA VAL A 71 -9.55 8.23 -9.14
C VAL A 71 -8.62 7.09 -8.70
N PHE A 72 -9.17 5.92 -8.39
CA PHE A 72 -8.42 4.77 -7.92
C PHE A 72 -7.40 4.32 -8.96
N LYS A 73 -7.81 4.22 -10.24
CA LYS A 73 -6.91 3.86 -11.33
C LYS A 73 -5.82 4.90 -11.55
N GLN A 74 -6.15 6.20 -11.54
CA GLN A 74 -5.20 7.27 -11.85
C GLN A 74 -4.24 7.58 -10.70
N ALA A 75 -4.72 7.47 -9.46
CA ALA A 75 -4.00 7.91 -8.29
C ALA A 75 -3.21 6.78 -7.62
N ILE A 76 -3.75 5.55 -7.65
CA ILE A 76 -3.18 4.38 -6.96
C ILE A 76 -2.51 3.42 -7.96
N ASN A 77 -3.18 3.03 -9.04
CA ASN A 77 -2.65 2.02 -9.99
C ASN A 77 -1.82 2.60 -11.15
N ASN A 78 -1.60 3.91 -11.21
CA ASN A 78 -1.02 4.55 -12.39
C ASN A 78 0.51 4.65 -12.31
N THR A 79 1.19 3.58 -12.70
CA THR A 79 2.58 3.60 -13.14
C THR A 79 2.70 2.89 -14.48
N SER A 80 2.75 3.67 -15.57
CA SER A 80 3.33 3.34 -16.89
C SER A 80 3.75 1.87 -17.10
N ASP A 81 2.99 1.10 -17.90
CA ASP A 81 3.25 -0.25 -18.44
C ASP A 81 3.73 -1.37 -17.46
N ASP A 82 4.04 -1.06 -16.21
CA ASP A 82 4.30 -2.00 -15.12
C ASP A 82 3.11 -1.91 -14.14
N ASP A 83 2.10 -2.73 -14.43
CA ASP A 83 0.73 -2.74 -13.91
C ASP A 83 0.62 -3.12 -12.42
N VAL A 84 1.38 -2.48 -11.51
CA VAL A 84 1.33 -2.82 -10.06
C VAL A 84 -0.06 -2.50 -9.52
N SER A 85 -0.86 -3.56 -9.38
CA SER A 85 -2.16 -3.53 -8.73
C SER A 85 -1.99 -3.68 -7.22
N TYR A 86 -2.89 -3.10 -6.43
CA TYR A 86 -2.86 -3.25 -4.97
C TYR A 86 -4.05 -4.10 -4.52
N ASP A 87 -3.86 -4.91 -3.48
CA ASP A 87 -4.96 -5.63 -2.84
C ASP A 87 -5.76 -4.72 -1.90
N LEU A 88 -6.80 -5.27 -1.27
CA LEU A 88 -7.65 -4.53 -0.33
C LEU A 88 -6.91 -4.10 0.95
N ALA A 89 -5.75 -4.70 1.26
CA ALA A 89 -4.88 -4.27 2.35
C ALA A 89 -3.83 -3.23 1.90
N GLY A 90 -3.88 -2.80 0.63
CA GLY A 90 -2.94 -1.85 0.04
C GLY A 90 -1.57 -2.42 -0.28
N ASN A 91 -1.39 -3.74 -0.23
CA ASN A 91 -0.12 -4.37 -0.59
C ASN A 91 -0.01 -4.51 -2.12
N PRO A 92 1.20 -4.36 -2.69
CA PRO A 92 1.40 -4.58 -4.12
C PRO A 92 1.13 -6.05 -4.46
N MET A 93 0.28 -6.28 -5.47
CA MET A 93 -0.01 -7.59 -6.05
C MET A 93 1.02 -7.94 -7.13
N PRO A 94 1.36 -9.22 -7.29
CA PRO A 94 2.22 -9.68 -8.37
C PRO A 94 1.52 -9.52 -9.73
N ASN A 95 2.24 -9.03 -10.74
CA ASN A 95 1.67 -8.83 -12.08
C ASN A 95 1.71 -10.12 -12.93
N THR A 96 2.44 -11.14 -12.44
CA THR A 96 2.44 -12.49 -13.01
C THR A 96 2.35 -13.57 -11.91
N PRO A 97 1.76 -14.75 -12.18
CA PRO A 97 1.70 -15.86 -11.22
C PRO A 97 3.06 -16.39 -10.74
N SER A 98 4.17 -15.97 -11.37
CA SER A 98 5.54 -16.34 -10.99
C SER A 98 6.23 -15.35 -10.05
N GLU A 99 5.58 -14.23 -9.72
CA GLU A 99 6.16 -13.20 -8.85
C GLU A 99 5.78 -13.43 -7.39
N GLN A 100 6.83 -13.69 -6.60
CA GLN A 100 7.03 -13.53 -5.16
C GLN A 100 5.80 -13.61 -4.21
N GLU A 101 5.85 -14.58 -3.28
CA GLU A 101 5.07 -14.54 -2.03
C GLU A 101 5.17 -13.13 -1.41
N LYS A 102 4.06 -12.58 -0.89
CA LYS A 102 4.05 -11.28 -0.17
C LYS A 102 5.19 -11.27 0.86
N ASP A 103 6.17 -10.38 0.66
CA ASP A 103 7.36 -10.28 1.52
C ASP A 103 7.20 -9.26 2.65
N PHE A 104 6.16 -8.43 2.58
CA PHE A 104 5.64 -7.62 3.68
C PHE A 104 4.13 -7.43 3.59
N ASP A 105 3.55 -6.98 4.69
CA ASP A 105 2.16 -6.53 4.78
C ASP A 105 2.10 -5.17 5.49
N LEU A 106 1.45 -4.18 4.87
CA LEU A 106 1.39 -2.80 5.38
C LEU A 106 0.79 -2.72 6.79
N LYS A 107 -0.15 -3.59 7.13
CA LYS A 107 -0.85 -3.59 8.42
C LYS A 107 -0.08 -4.38 9.48
N GLN A 108 0.35 -5.59 9.15
CA GLN A 108 1.06 -6.45 10.10
C GLN A 108 2.49 -5.96 10.39
N ASP A 109 3.14 -5.30 9.44
CA ASP A 109 4.50 -4.79 9.58
C ASP A 109 4.54 -3.26 9.81
N ALA A 110 3.43 -2.65 10.23
CA ALA A 110 3.32 -1.19 10.40
C ALA A 110 4.41 -0.59 11.33
N ASP A 111 4.75 -1.29 12.42
CA ASP A 111 5.80 -0.88 13.35
C ASP A 111 7.21 -0.97 12.73
N LEU A 112 7.46 -1.99 11.92
CA LEU A 112 8.71 -2.16 11.17
C LEU A 112 8.83 -1.12 10.06
N ILE A 113 7.74 -0.82 9.34
CA ILE A 113 7.68 0.24 8.33
C ILE A 113 8.02 1.58 8.99
N PHE A 114 7.34 1.92 10.10
CA PHE A 114 7.63 3.13 10.86
C PHE A 114 9.09 3.21 11.29
N ALA A 115 9.62 2.16 11.94
CA ALA A 115 11.00 2.12 12.39
C ALA A 115 11.99 2.25 11.22
N SER A 116 11.67 1.68 10.06
CA SER A 116 12.51 1.74 8.86
C SER A 116 12.54 3.13 8.25
N PHE A 117 11.40 3.83 8.15
CA PHE A 117 11.35 5.22 7.69
C PHE A 117 12.12 6.16 8.62
N LEU A 118 11.96 5.99 9.93
CA LEU A 118 12.68 6.79 10.91
C LEU A 118 14.19 6.50 10.89
N PHE A 119 14.59 5.23 10.71
CA PHE A 119 15.99 4.86 10.63
C PHE A 119 16.65 5.41 9.35
N ASP A 120 16.06 5.16 8.19
CA ASP A 120 16.71 5.35 6.89
C ASP A 120 16.60 6.79 6.38
N TYR A 121 15.42 7.41 6.56
CA TYR A 121 15.13 8.73 6.02
C TYR A 121 15.01 9.82 7.09
N LYS A 122 15.03 9.44 8.38
CA LYS A 122 14.75 10.33 9.51
C LYS A 122 13.35 10.97 9.40
N ILE A 123 12.40 10.20 8.88
CA ILE A 123 11.01 10.62 8.72
C ILE A 123 10.16 9.92 9.79
N ASP A 124 9.47 10.71 10.61
CA ASP A 124 8.40 10.22 11.48
C ASP A 124 7.08 10.18 10.69
N LEU A 125 6.56 8.98 10.41
CA LEU A 125 5.33 8.82 9.63
C LEU A 125 4.09 9.41 10.32
N PHE A 126 4.05 9.43 11.66
CA PHE A 126 2.93 10.04 12.38
C PHE A 126 2.92 11.56 12.20
N GLU A 127 4.10 12.19 12.14
CA GLU A 127 4.19 13.63 11.83
C GLU A 127 3.85 13.96 10.36
N GLN A 128 3.88 12.95 9.48
CA GLN A 128 3.60 13.09 8.05
C GLN A 128 2.16 12.74 7.65
N GLN A 129 1.31 12.35 8.60
CA GLN A 129 -0.12 12.14 8.36
C GLN A 129 -0.78 13.40 7.78
N GLY A 130 -1.61 13.23 6.75
CA GLY A 130 -2.23 14.30 5.98
C GLY A 130 -1.28 15.12 5.10
N LYS A 131 0.02 14.76 5.02
CA LYS A 131 1.05 15.55 4.31
C LYS A 131 1.80 14.75 3.25
N MET A 132 2.30 13.57 3.60
CA MET A 132 3.10 12.78 2.67
C MET A 132 2.18 12.11 1.65
N HIS A 133 2.32 12.51 0.39
CA HIS A 133 1.61 11.86 -0.71
C HIS A 133 1.97 10.37 -0.84
N TRP A 134 0.98 9.52 -1.08
CA TRP A 134 1.05 8.08 -1.36
C TRP A 134 2.20 7.64 -2.28
N LYS A 135 2.35 8.24 -3.46
CA LYS A 135 3.46 7.94 -4.39
C LYS A 135 4.85 8.16 -3.78
N LYS A 136 5.00 9.16 -2.90
CA LYS A 136 6.27 9.39 -2.17
C LYS A 136 6.45 8.33 -1.09
N PHE A 137 5.40 8.01 -0.34
CA PHE A 137 5.42 6.93 0.64
C PHE A 137 5.85 5.59 0.01
N ILE A 138 5.19 5.17 -1.08
CA ILE A 138 5.54 3.94 -1.79
C ILE A 138 6.96 3.98 -2.37
N ALA A 139 7.38 5.11 -2.95
CA ALA A 139 8.74 5.25 -3.46
C ALA A 139 9.79 5.06 -2.35
N LEU A 140 9.57 5.62 -1.16
CA LEU A 140 10.45 5.44 0.00
C LEU A 140 10.40 4.00 0.54
N LEU A 141 9.20 3.45 0.71
CA LEU A 141 9.00 2.08 1.20
C LEU A 141 9.72 1.03 0.32
N ASN A 142 9.66 1.20 -1.00
CA ASN A 142 10.29 0.28 -1.96
C ASN A 142 11.81 0.45 -2.07
N ASN A 143 12.38 1.54 -1.53
CA ASN A 143 13.81 1.86 -1.65
C ASN A 143 14.51 1.96 -0.30
N LEU A 144 13.98 1.28 0.73
CA LEU A 144 14.63 1.16 2.03
C LEU A 144 15.99 0.46 1.89
N SER A 145 16.98 0.93 2.65
CA SER A 145 18.29 0.28 2.73
C SER A 145 18.19 -1.12 3.32
N SER A 146 19.18 -1.96 3.04
CA SER A 146 19.25 -3.34 3.56
C SER A 146 19.41 -3.41 5.09
N GLU A 147 19.80 -2.30 5.72
CA GLU A 147 20.01 -2.23 7.17
C GLU A 147 18.71 -2.01 7.96
N THR A 148 17.61 -1.69 7.28
CA THR A 148 16.34 -1.40 7.94
C THR A 148 15.70 -2.66 8.54
N PRO A 149 14.93 -2.52 9.63
CA PRO A 149 14.16 -3.64 10.19
C PRO A 149 13.24 -4.32 9.18
N LEU A 150 12.55 -3.56 8.32
CA LEU A 150 11.65 -4.14 7.32
C LEU A 150 12.44 -4.91 6.26
N SER A 151 13.54 -4.36 5.73
CA SER A 151 14.40 -5.07 4.77
C SER A 151 14.89 -6.40 5.34
N ARG A 152 15.23 -6.44 6.63
CA ARG A 152 15.63 -7.68 7.28
C ARG A 152 14.52 -8.74 7.30
N ILE A 153 13.28 -8.33 7.54
CA ILE A 153 12.13 -9.24 7.50
C ILE A 153 11.85 -9.73 6.09
N ARG A 154 11.89 -8.85 5.09
CA ARG A 154 11.75 -9.19 3.67
C ARG A 154 12.81 -10.22 3.24
N GLU A 155 14.08 -10.03 3.62
CA GLU A 155 15.15 -11.02 3.39
C GLU A 155 14.83 -12.40 3.98
N ILE A 156 14.31 -12.43 5.21
CA ILE A 156 13.98 -13.69 5.90
C ILE A 156 12.80 -14.38 5.21
N ARG A 157 11.74 -13.65 4.84
CA ARG A 157 10.56 -14.19 4.15
C ARG A 157 10.90 -14.68 2.75
N ASN A 158 11.74 -13.95 2.02
CA ASN A 158 12.19 -14.29 0.66
C ASN A 158 13.32 -15.32 0.61
N TYR A 159 13.86 -15.76 1.75
CA TYR A 159 14.96 -16.72 1.77
C TYR A 159 14.60 -18.04 1.08
N GLN A 160 15.39 -18.41 0.08
CA GLN A 160 15.34 -19.69 -0.61
C GLN A 160 16.63 -20.47 -0.33
N PRO A 161 16.57 -21.72 0.15
CA PRO A 161 17.76 -22.51 0.47
C PRO A 161 18.69 -22.73 -0.73
N SER A 162 19.98 -22.44 -0.57
CA SER A 162 21.01 -22.73 -1.58
C SER A 162 21.69 -24.08 -1.36
N LYS A 163 22.32 -24.63 -2.40
CA LYS A 163 23.19 -25.82 -2.29
C LYS A 163 24.43 -25.56 -1.44
N HIS A 164 24.87 -24.30 -1.36
CA HIS A 164 26.06 -23.90 -0.60
C HIS A 164 25.79 -23.62 0.88
N ASP A 165 24.51 -23.53 1.27
CA ASP A 165 24.13 -23.27 2.66
C ASP A 165 24.33 -24.53 3.51
N SER A 166 24.89 -24.34 4.71
CA SER A 166 25.02 -25.43 5.69
C SER A 166 23.63 -25.89 6.18
N ALA A 167 23.54 -27.15 6.65
CA ALA A 167 22.30 -27.68 7.19
C ALA A 167 21.80 -26.85 8.40
N GLU A 168 22.72 -26.41 9.26
CA GLU A 168 22.41 -25.56 10.42
C GLU A 168 21.87 -24.19 10.00
N TYR A 169 22.46 -23.57 8.97
CA TYR A 169 21.99 -22.27 8.47
C TYR A 169 20.59 -22.38 7.87
N LYS A 170 20.33 -23.42 7.06
CA LYS A 170 18.99 -23.70 6.52
C LYS A 170 17.97 -23.85 7.64
N GLU A 171 18.28 -24.64 8.67
CA GLU A 171 17.38 -24.85 9.81
C GLU A 171 17.10 -23.54 10.56
N LYS A 172 18.14 -22.72 10.81
CA LYS A 172 18.00 -21.41 11.42
C LYS A 172 17.08 -20.49 10.61
N MET A 173 17.30 -20.39 9.30
CA MET A 173 16.49 -19.54 8.43
C MET A 173 15.05 -20.03 8.35
N GLN A 174 14.81 -21.34 8.30
CA GLN A 174 13.46 -21.90 8.34
C GLN A 174 12.73 -21.61 9.66
N LYS A 175 13.43 -21.64 10.80
CA LYS A 175 12.87 -21.21 12.10
C LYS A 175 12.52 -19.72 12.10
N LEU A 176 13.37 -18.87 11.51
CA LEU A 176 13.11 -17.44 11.40
C LEU A 176 11.92 -17.15 10.48
N LYS A 177 11.87 -17.77 9.29
CA LYS A 177 10.76 -17.61 8.32
C LYS A 177 9.41 -17.97 8.95
N ARG A 178 9.34 -19.03 9.76
CA ARG A 178 8.12 -19.37 10.53
C ARG A 178 7.75 -18.34 11.59
N ARG A 179 8.73 -17.71 12.25
CA ARG A 179 8.47 -16.73 13.32
C ARG A 179 7.92 -15.42 12.76
N VAL A 180 8.36 -15.03 11.57
CA VAL A 180 8.03 -13.74 10.96
C VAL A 180 7.03 -13.90 9.82
N ALA A 181 6.43 -15.09 9.66
CA ALA A 181 5.43 -15.34 8.64
C ALA A 181 4.25 -14.39 8.82
N LEU A 182 3.68 -13.94 7.70
CA LEU A 182 2.43 -13.19 7.70
C LEU A 182 1.30 -14.10 8.18
N ARG A 183 0.37 -13.54 8.95
CA ARG A 183 -0.88 -14.21 9.34
C ARG A 183 -1.83 -14.25 8.14
N GLU A 184 -2.71 -15.25 8.12
CA GLU A 184 -3.74 -15.38 7.09
C GLU A 184 -4.79 -14.25 7.24
N GLU A 185 -5.32 -13.78 6.12
CA GLU A 185 -6.41 -12.80 6.08
C GLU A 185 -7.66 -13.40 6.76
N GLY A 186 -8.13 -12.76 7.84
CA GLY A 186 -9.28 -13.22 8.65
C GLY A 186 -8.97 -13.48 10.14
N ASP A 187 -7.70 -13.46 10.54
CA ASP A 187 -7.28 -13.63 11.95
C ASP A 187 -7.13 -12.28 12.70
N TYR A 188 -7.79 -11.23 12.20
CA TYR A 188 -7.88 -9.92 12.84
C TYR A 188 -8.96 -9.98 13.94
N GLY A 189 -8.61 -10.57 15.08
CA GLY A 189 -9.45 -10.57 16.29
C GLY A 189 -9.45 -9.24 17.04
#